data_AF-A0A090M887-F1
#
_entry.id   AF-A0A090M887-F1
#
_cell.length_a   1.000
_cell.length_b   1.000
_cell.length_c   1.000
_cell.angle_alpha   90.00
_cell.angle_beta   90.00
_cell.angle_gamma   90.00
#
_symmetry.space_group_name_H-M   'P 1'
#
loop_
_entity.id
_entity.type
_entity.pdbx_description
1 polymer ?
#
loop_
_entity_poly.entity_id
_entity_poly.type
_entity_poly.pdbx_seq_one_letter_code
_entity_poly.pdbx_strand_id
1 'polypeptide(L)'
;MDIECELGEIERLEERAARREEALRKSERMLEEDHARFDQFLKDNDAKVREAVSAAEREARAKHEKMREMKRLQSDITSATQELNRKEEKLKECLKYKEFLDALTPSEWFERECADGESMYFTEPEQLLRAFSALEEQNLFLIQSVREAEETLQSVETKHASAKMKMETEMTALREQIRRLQEVIDAEGRKGEELSMRLANSEAGGEDETEKELKELTRRVTEVYVDCGFDHDPSISVLQMLTNIESKMEEYFAAIEKMPADMVADLEKQKEKERRRLAREEKTRQQKAEQELRFQRSLSRARAPAHKKTGKPVMFRSRLQPKKIVHTEDDENTTNAKELEEFLARQY
;
A
#
# COMPACT_ATOMS: atom_id res chain seq x y z
N MET A 1 126.47 -73.72 -110.15
CA MET A 1 126.57 -72.41 -109.47
C MET A 1 125.25 -71.99 -108.82
N ASP A 2 124.13 -72.71 -109.01
CA ASP A 2 122.83 -72.30 -108.45
C ASP A 2 122.57 -72.79 -107.02
N ILE A 3 123.09 -73.95 -106.64
CA ILE A 3 122.81 -74.56 -105.33
C ILE A 3 123.47 -73.78 -104.18
N GLU A 4 124.69 -73.28 -104.35
CA GLU A 4 125.39 -72.47 -103.33
C GLU A 4 124.76 -71.08 -103.14
N CYS A 5 124.16 -70.50 -104.20
CA CYS A 5 123.42 -69.24 -104.11
C CYS A 5 122.04 -69.44 -103.43
N GLU A 6 121.30 -70.50 -103.80
CA GLU A 6 120.01 -70.85 -103.19
C GLU A 6 120.17 -71.24 -101.71
N LEU A 7 121.21 -72.00 -101.34
CA LEU A 7 121.51 -72.35 -99.95
C LEU A 7 121.85 -71.12 -99.10
N GLY A 8 122.62 -70.16 -99.65
CA GLY A 8 122.91 -68.91 -98.95
C GLY A 8 121.70 -67.98 -98.83
N GLU A 9 120.74 -68.05 -99.76
CA GLU A 9 119.49 -67.28 -99.70
C GLU A 9 118.48 -67.90 -98.73
N ILE A 10 118.42 -69.24 -98.66
CA ILE A 10 117.71 -69.99 -97.60
C ILE A 10 118.27 -69.62 -96.23
N GLU A 11 119.59 -69.64 -96.04
CA GLU A 11 120.24 -69.29 -94.77
C GLU A 11 119.91 -67.84 -94.36
N ARG A 12 119.85 -66.90 -95.31
CA ARG A 12 119.44 -65.50 -95.07
C ARG A 12 117.96 -65.36 -94.68
N LEU A 13 117.07 -66.14 -95.31
CA LEU A 13 115.64 -66.17 -94.99
C LEU A 13 115.38 -66.84 -93.65
N GLU A 14 116.13 -67.89 -93.31
CA GLU A 14 116.13 -68.56 -92.00
C GLU A 14 116.63 -67.60 -90.91
N GLU A 15 117.72 -66.86 -91.13
CA GLU A 15 118.17 -65.81 -90.21
C GLU A 15 117.10 -64.73 -90.00
N ARG A 16 116.43 -64.31 -91.07
CA ARG A 16 115.37 -63.29 -91.01
C ARG A 16 114.11 -63.80 -90.33
N ALA A 17 113.78 -65.08 -90.52
CA ALA A 17 112.68 -65.77 -89.84
C ALA A 17 113.00 -65.94 -88.35
N ALA A 18 114.20 -66.40 -88.00
CA ALA A 18 114.66 -66.52 -86.62
C ALA A 18 114.65 -65.17 -85.89
N ARG A 19 115.13 -64.09 -86.52
CA ARG A 19 115.04 -62.74 -85.95
C ARG A 19 113.59 -62.27 -85.74
N ARG A 20 112.65 -62.63 -86.63
CA ARG A 20 111.22 -62.32 -86.48
C ARG A 20 110.56 -63.16 -85.40
N GLU A 21 110.89 -64.45 -85.31
CA GLU A 21 110.38 -65.37 -84.31
C GLU A 21 110.89 -64.97 -82.91
N GLU A 22 112.17 -64.60 -82.80
CA GLU A 22 112.71 -64.00 -81.57
C GLU A 22 112.04 -62.68 -81.22
N ALA A 23 111.73 -61.83 -82.21
CA ALA A 23 111.02 -60.57 -81.98
C ALA A 23 109.56 -60.80 -81.52
N LEU A 24 108.85 -61.74 -82.15
CA LEU A 24 107.50 -62.17 -81.75
C LEU A 24 107.52 -62.75 -80.35
N ARG A 25 108.45 -63.67 -80.06
CA ARG A 25 108.58 -64.28 -78.73
C ARG A 25 108.95 -63.25 -77.64
N LYS A 26 109.72 -62.21 -77.98
CA LYS A 26 109.96 -61.08 -77.07
C LYS A 26 108.69 -60.26 -76.86
N SER A 27 107.94 -59.97 -77.93
CA SER A 27 106.67 -59.24 -77.85
C SER A 27 105.60 -60.01 -77.06
N GLU A 28 105.50 -61.32 -77.24
CA GLU A 28 104.59 -62.20 -76.49
C GLU A 28 104.94 -62.20 -75.01
N ARG A 29 106.23 -62.34 -74.65
CA ARG A 29 106.66 -62.21 -73.26
C ARG A 29 106.33 -60.85 -72.66
N MET A 30 106.53 -59.77 -73.41
CA MET A 30 106.16 -58.42 -72.94
C MET A 30 104.65 -58.29 -72.71
N LEU A 31 103.82 -58.86 -73.58
CA LEU A 31 102.36 -58.87 -73.41
C LEU A 31 101.92 -59.73 -72.22
N GLU A 32 102.54 -60.88 -71.99
CA GLU A 32 102.29 -61.72 -70.81
C GLU A 32 102.68 -60.99 -69.52
N GLU A 33 103.84 -60.30 -69.51
CA GLU A 33 104.27 -59.47 -68.40
C GLU A 33 103.31 -58.30 -68.15
N ASP A 34 102.84 -57.62 -69.20
CA ASP A 34 101.87 -56.53 -69.08
C ASP A 34 100.50 -57.01 -68.61
N HIS A 35 100.04 -58.17 -69.08
CA HIS A 35 98.80 -58.79 -68.59
C HIS A 35 98.90 -59.15 -67.11
N ALA A 36 100.03 -59.74 -66.68
CA ALA A 36 100.27 -60.05 -65.27
C ALA A 36 100.31 -58.78 -64.40
N ARG A 37 100.94 -57.70 -64.89
CA ARG A 37 100.93 -56.38 -64.23
C ARG A 37 99.53 -55.81 -64.12
N PHE A 38 98.70 -55.95 -65.16
CA PHE A 38 97.32 -55.47 -65.16
C PHE A 38 96.44 -56.24 -64.19
N ASP A 39 96.55 -57.57 -64.16
CA ASP A 39 95.82 -58.40 -63.19
C ASP A 39 96.22 -58.08 -61.75
N GLN A 40 97.52 -57.82 -61.52
CA GLN A 40 98.01 -57.40 -60.23
C GLN A 40 97.49 -56.01 -59.85
N PHE A 41 97.44 -55.08 -60.81
CA PHE A 41 96.82 -53.77 -60.63
C PHE A 41 95.34 -53.87 -60.26
N LEU A 42 94.55 -54.73 -60.92
CA LEU A 42 93.14 -54.94 -60.59
C LEU A 42 92.97 -55.50 -59.17
N LYS A 43 93.78 -56.50 -58.78
CA LYS A 43 93.75 -57.06 -57.42
C LYS A 43 94.09 -56.00 -56.37
N ASP A 44 95.09 -55.17 -56.61
CA ASP A 44 95.50 -54.09 -55.71
C ASP A 44 94.43 -52.99 -55.65
N ASN A 45 93.77 -52.69 -56.77
CA ASN A 45 92.66 -51.73 -56.81
C ASN A 45 91.45 -52.24 -56.02
N ASP A 46 91.02 -53.48 -56.26
CA ASP A 46 89.93 -54.12 -55.53
C ASP A 46 90.23 -54.26 -54.03
N ALA A 47 91.50 -54.49 -53.67
CA ALA A 47 91.94 -54.49 -52.27
C ALA A 47 91.80 -53.09 -51.66
N LYS A 48 92.28 -52.04 -52.34
CA LYS A 48 92.17 -50.65 -51.89
C LYS A 48 90.71 -50.19 -51.77
N VAL A 49 89.86 -50.53 -52.73
CA VAL A 49 88.43 -50.19 -52.69
C VAL A 49 87.75 -50.88 -51.50
N ARG A 50 88.01 -52.19 -51.29
CA ARG A 50 87.46 -52.92 -50.14
C ARG A 50 87.93 -52.36 -48.81
N GLU A 51 89.21 -52.00 -48.71
CA GLU A 51 89.76 -51.38 -47.51
C GLU A 51 89.11 -50.02 -47.24
N ALA A 52 88.95 -49.18 -48.27
CA ALA A 52 88.28 -47.89 -48.16
C ALA A 52 86.80 -48.02 -47.75
N VAL A 53 86.07 -48.98 -48.31
CA VAL A 53 84.68 -49.28 -47.91
C VAL A 53 84.63 -49.76 -46.47
N SER A 54 85.50 -50.69 -46.07
CA SER A 54 85.56 -51.17 -44.69
C SER A 54 85.89 -50.05 -43.70
N ALA A 55 86.80 -49.13 -44.06
CA ALA A 55 87.13 -47.96 -43.25
C ALA A 55 85.92 -47.03 -43.12
N ALA A 56 85.25 -46.69 -44.22
CA ALA A 56 84.05 -45.86 -44.22
C ALA A 56 82.91 -46.49 -43.41
N GLU A 57 82.71 -47.81 -43.52
CA GLU A 57 81.72 -48.53 -42.71
C GLU A 57 82.05 -48.50 -41.21
N ARG A 58 83.32 -48.66 -40.84
CA ARG A 58 83.75 -48.56 -39.43
C ARG A 58 83.49 -47.18 -38.85
N GLU A 59 83.81 -46.12 -39.59
CA GLU A 59 83.52 -44.75 -39.19
C GLU A 59 82.01 -44.47 -39.12
N ALA A 60 81.24 -44.95 -40.09
CA ALA A 60 79.79 -44.82 -40.09
C ALA A 60 79.15 -45.53 -38.88
N ARG A 61 79.63 -46.74 -38.54
CA ARG A 61 79.18 -47.48 -37.33
C ARG A 61 79.50 -46.70 -36.06
N ALA A 62 80.73 -46.20 -35.92
CA ALA A 62 81.14 -45.40 -34.75
C ALA A 62 80.29 -44.12 -34.61
N LYS A 63 80.00 -43.43 -35.73
CA LYS A 63 79.10 -42.27 -35.75
C LYS A 63 77.68 -42.63 -35.30
N HIS A 64 77.11 -43.74 -35.78
CA HIS A 64 75.77 -44.17 -35.40
C HIS A 64 75.68 -44.56 -33.92
N GLU A 65 76.72 -45.20 -33.38
CA GLU A 65 76.81 -45.53 -31.96
C GLU A 65 76.83 -44.27 -31.09
N LYS A 66 77.68 -43.29 -31.43
CA LYS A 66 77.71 -41.99 -30.75
C LYS A 66 76.40 -41.22 -30.88
N MET A 67 75.73 -41.28 -32.02
CA MET A 67 74.41 -40.69 -32.19
C MET A 67 73.35 -41.34 -31.29
N ARG A 68 73.39 -42.67 -31.09
CA ARG A 68 72.49 -43.37 -30.17
C ARG A 68 72.75 -42.97 -28.73
N GLU A 69 74.03 -42.89 -28.33
CA GLU A 69 74.41 -42.40 -26.99
C GLU A 69 73.93 -40.96 -26.77
N MET A 70 74.15 -40.06 -27.73
CA MET A 70 73.65 -38.68 -27.65
C MET A 70 72.13 -38.62 -27.48
N LYS A 71 71.37 -39.42 -28.24
CA LYS A 71 69.91 -39.47 -28.11
C LYS A 71 69.48 -39.99 -26.73
N ARG A 72 70.16 -41.00 -26.21
CA ARG A 72 69.90 -41.53 -24.86
C ARG A 72 70.18 -40.46 -23.80
N LEU A 73 71.36 -39.85 -23.83
CA LEU A 73 71.73 -38.78 -22.90
C LEU A 73 70.77 -37.59 -23.00
N GLN A 74 70.34 -37.22 -24.21
CA GLN A 74 69.36 -36.15 -24.40
C GLN A 74 68.02 -36.48 -23.72
N SER A 75 67.56 -37.73 -23.81
CA SER A 75 66.36 -38.20 -23.13
C SER A 75 66.52 -38.22 -21.61
N ASP A 76 67.70 -38.60 -21.11
CA ASP A 76 68.00 -38.62 -19.68
C ASP A 76 68.03 -37.17 -19.13
N ILE A 77 68.61 -36.23 -19.88
CA ILE A 77 68.62 -34.80 -19.53
C ILE A 77 67.20 -34.24 -19.47
N THR A 78 66.35 -34.51 -20.46
CA THR A 78 64.97 -34.00 -20.45
C THR A 78 64.16 -34.57 -19.28
N SER A 79 64.34 -35.86 -18.96
CA SER A 79 63.69 -36.48 -17.81
C SER A 79 64.20 -35.88 -16.48
N ALA A 80 65.51 -35.72 -16.32
CA ALA A 80 66.10 -35.13 -15.12
C ALA A 80 65.65 -33.66 -14.91
N THR A 81 65.58 -32.87 -15.98
CA THR A 81 65.09 -31.49 -15.92
C THR A 81 63.61 -31.42 -15.52
N GLN A 82 62.77 -32.33 -16.02
CA GLN A 82 61.37 -32.39 -15.60
C GLN A 82 61.22 -32.75 -14.11
N GLU A 83 62.01 -33.71 -13.62
CA GLU A 83 62.04 -34.07 -12.21
C GLU A 83 62.56 -32.94 -11.32
N LEU A 84 63.57 -32.19 -11.79
CA LEU A 84 64.07 -31.01 -11.09
C LEU A 84 62.96 -29.96 -10.95
N ASN A 85 62.28 -29.62 -12.05
CA ASN A 85 61.20 -28.63 -12.04
C ASN A 85 60.05 -29.05 -11.10
N ARG A 86 59.64 -30.34 -11.12
CA ARG A 86 58.63 -30.87 -10.20
C ARG A 86 59.02 -30.71 -8.73
N LYS A 87 60.29 -30.96 -8.40
CA LYS A 87 60.80 -30.81 -7.03
C LYS A 87 60.91 -29.33 -6.63
N GLU A 88 61.33 -28.45 -7.54
CA GLU A 88 61.38 -27.01 -7.30
C GLU A 88 59.99 -26.42 -7.02
N GLU A 89 58.96 -26.85 -7.76
CA GLU A 89 57.57 -26.44 -7.52
C GLU A 89 57.09 -26.87 -6.13
N LYS A 90 57.28 -28.15 -5.78
CA LYS A 90 56.94 -28.65 -4.44
C LYS A 90 57.69 -27.91 -3.33
N LEU A 91 58.98 -27.60 -3.55
CA LEU A 91 59.76 -26.84 -2.58
C LEU A 91 59.19 -25.43 -2.38
N LYS A 92 58.79 -24.75 -3.46
CA LYS A 92 58.14 -23.44 -3.38
C LYS A 92 56.84 -23.49 -2.59
N GLU A 93 56.03 -24.54 -2.76
CA GLU A 93 54.81 -24.75 -1.97
C GLU A 93 55.14 -24.95 -0.48
N CYS A 94 56.09 -25.83 -0.16
CA CYS A 94 56.53 -26.06 1.22
C CYS A 94 57.07 -24.80 1.89
N LEU A 95 57.81 -23.95 1.16
CA LEU A 95 58.31 -22.69 1.68
C LEU A 95 57.18 -21.71 2.00
N LYS A 96 56.15 -21.61 1.16
CA LYS A 96 54.96 -20.80 1.45
C LYS A 96 54.24 -21.28 2.72
N TYR A 97 54.09 -22.59 2.88
CA TYR A 97 53.50 -23.15 4.10
C TYR A 97 54.36 -22.86 5.33
N LYS A 98 55.68 -22.96 5.21
CA LYS A 98 56.60 -22.58 6.28
C LYS A 98 56.45 -21.10 6.65
N GLU A 99 56.49 -20.20 5.67
CA GLU A 99 56.34 -18.75 5.91
C GLU A 99 55.03 -18.43 6.62
N PHE A 100 53.94 -19.10 6.23
CA PHE A 100 52.65 -18.97 6.91
C PHE A 100 52.70 -19.45 8.36
N LEU A 101 53.27 -20.62 8.63
CA LEU A 101 53.39 -21.17 9.99
C LEU A 101 54.32 -20.32 10.88
N ASP A 102 55.42 -19.82 10.31
CA ASP A 102 56.34 -18.91 10.99
C ASP A 102 55.64 -17.57 11.30
N ALA A 103 54.74 -17.08 10.43
CA ALA A 103 53.97 -15.87 10.71
C ALA A 103 52.89 -16.07 11.80
N LEU A 104 52.34 -17.28 11.94
CA LEU A 104 51.37 -17.61 12.98
C LEU A 104 52.01 -17.75 14.37
N THR A 105 53.32 -18.01 14.44
CA THR A 105 54.03 -18.27 15.69
C THR A 105 55.09 -17.17 15.89
N PRO A 106 54.86 -16.19 16.78
CA PRO A 106 55.84 -15.14 17.05
C PRO A 106 57.20 -15.72 17.44
N SER A 107 58.30 -15.15 16.93
CA SER A 107 59.66 -15.59 17.26
C SER A 107 59.95 -15.59 18.77
N GLU A 108 59.32 -14.65 19.50
CA GLU A 108 59.37 -14.55 20.96
C GLU A 108 58.81 -15.80 21.68
N TRP A 109 57.87 -16.51 21.06
CA TRP A 109 57.32 -17.76 21.57
C TRP A 109 58.35 -18.88 21.50
N PHE A 110 59.07 -19.00 20.38
CA PHE A 110 60.19 -19.94 20.23
C PHE A 110 61.36 -19.60 21.16
N GLU A 111 61.69 -18.32 21.34
CA GLU A 111 62.78 -17.90 22.22
C GLU A 111 62.48 -18.18 23.71
N ARG A 112 61.21 -18.13 24.12
CA ARG A 112 60.76 -18.51 25.46
C ARG A 112 60.75 -20.03 25.68
N GLU A 113 60.18 -20.78 24.75
CA GLU A 113 59.92 -22.21 24.92
C GLU A 113 61.13 -23.10 24.55
N CYS A 114 61.97 -22.69 23.58
CA CYS A 114 63.19 -23.44 23.24
C CYS A 114 64.28 -23.35 24.31
N ALA A 115 64.19 -22.42 25.26
CA ALA A 115 65.14 -22.29 26.37
C ALA A 115 64.97 -23.42 27.41
N ASP A 116 63.74 -23.95 27.58
CA ASP A 116 63.41 -24.93 28.61
C ASP A 116 63.38 -26.39 28.11
N GLY A 117 63.67 -26.63 26.82
CA GLY A 117 63.79 -27.99 26.28
C GLY A 117 62.47 -28.78 26.32
N GLU A 118 61.33 -28.10 26.36
CA GLU A 118 60.02 -28.74 26.37
C GLU A 118 59.75 -29.43 25.01
N SER A 119 59.15 -30.62 25.09
CA SER A 119 58.77 -31.42 23.93
C SER A 119 57.78 -30.65 23.07
N MET A 120 57.95 -30.70 21.74
CA MET A 120 57.01 -30.13 20.77
C MET A 120 55.56 -30.46 21.14
N TYR A 121 54.69 -29.44 21.14
CA TYR A 121 53.29 -29.58 21.52
C TYR A 121 52.54 -30.60 20.64
N PHE A 122 52.91 -30.67 19.36
CA PHE A 122 52.43 -31.68 18.42
C PHE A 122 53.55 -32.68 18.11
N THR A 123 53.24 -33.95 18.30
CA THR A 123 54.15 -35.08 18.01
C THR A 123 53.85 -35.71 16.65
N GLU A 124 52.60 -35.64 16.21
CA GLU A 124 52.14 -36.16 14.93
C GLU A 124 51.50 -35.03 14.11
N PRO A 125 51.82 -34.90 12.80
CA PRO A 125 51.26 -33.84 11.95
C PRO A 125 49.72 -33.82 11.88
N GLU A 126 49.09 -34.98 12.06
CA GLU A 126 47.63 -35.14 12.04
C GLU A 126 46.93 -34.42 13.19
N GLN A 127 47.62 -34.20 14.32
CA GLN A 127 47.04 -33.55 15.50
C GLN A 127 46.67 -32.10 15.22
N LEU A 128 47.54 -31.38 14.51
CA LEU A 128 47.29 -30.00 14.11
C LEU A 128 46.14 -29.92 13.09
N LEU A 129 46.11 -30.83 12.12
CA LEU A 129 45.02 -30.89 11.15
C LEU A 129 43.68 -31.17 11.82
N ARG A 130 43.63 -32.13 12.76
CA ARG A 130 42.42 -32.40 13.55
C ARG A 130 41.99 -31.18 14.37
N ALA A 131 42.93 -30.46 14.97
CA ALA A 131 42.62 -29.25 15.73
C ALA A 131 42.03 -28.16 14.83
N PHE A 132 42.59 -27.93 13.64
CA PHE A 132 42.03 -26.99 12.67
C PHE A 132 40.66 -27.44 12.16
N SER A 133 40.46 -28.71 11.83
CA SER A 133 39.15 -29.22 11.42
C SER A 133 38.11 -29.08 12.54
N ALA A 134 38.46 -29.36 13.79
CA ALA A 134 37.56 -29.14 14.92
C ALA A 134 37.22 -27.65 15.12
N LEU A 135 38.20 -26.75 14.94
CA LEU A 135 37.98 -25.30 14.97
C LEU A 135 37.11 -24.83 13.80
N GLU A 136 37.28 -25.38 12.61
CA GLU A 136 36.44 -25.11 11.44
C GLU A 136 34.99 -25.57 11.70
N GLU A 137 34.79 -26.78 12.22
CA GLU A 137 33.48 -27.29 12.61
C GLU A 137 32.82 -26.40 13.68
N GLN A 138 33.57 -25.99 14.70
CA GLN A 138 33.09 -25.08 15.74
C GLN A 138 32.74 -23.70 15.18
N ASN A 139 33.56 -23.14 14.31
CA ASN A 139 33.30 -21.85 13.66
C ASN A 139 32.05 -21.93 12.77
N LEU A 140 31.89 -23.01 12.02
CA LEU A 140 30.69 -23.25 11.21
C LEU A 140 29.43 -23.35 12.08
N PHE A 141 29.52 -24.09 13.20
CA PHE A 141 28.44 -24.19 14.17
C PHE A 141 28.07 -22.82 14.77
N LEU A 142 29.06 -22.02 15.16
CA LEU A 142 28.84 -20.67 15.68
C LEU A 142 28.18 -19.77 14.64
N ILE A 143 28.64 -19.80 13.39
CA ILE A 143 28.03 -19.03 12.29
C ILE A 143 26.57 -19.43 12.09
N GLN A 144 26.26 -20.73 12.15
CA GLN A 144 24.89 -21.20 12.05
C GLN A 144 24.03 -20.73 13.24
N SER A 145 24.54 -20.89 14.47
CA SER A 145 23.84 -20.45 15.67
C SER A 145 23.55 -18.94 15.67
N VAL A 146 24.50 -18.12 15.19
CA VAL A 146 24.29 -16.68 15.03
C VAL A 146 23.20 -16.39 14.01
N ARG A 147 23.19 -17.05 12.85
CA ARG A 147 22.13 -16.88 11.84
C ARG A 147 20.75 -17.28 12.36
N GLU A 148 20.66 -18.39 13.09
CA GLU A 148 19.40 -18.83 13.71
C GLU A 148 18.93 -17.79 14.74
N ALA A 149 19.84 -17.27 15.57
CA ALA A 149 19.51 -16.21 16.52
C ALA A 149 19.05 -14.92 15.81
N GLU A 150 19.71 -14.52 14.72
CA GLU A 150 19.33 -13.36 13.89
C GLU A 150 17.93 -13.54 13.29
N GLU A 151 17.61 -14.72 12.76
CA GLU A 151 16.28 -15.01 12.21
C GLU A 151 15.20 -14.92 13.29
N THR A 152 15.46 -15.46 14.48
CA THR A 152 14.52 -15.34 15.61
C THR A 152 14.33 -13.89 16.05
N LEU A 153 15.40 -13.10 16.08
CA LEU A 153 15.34 -11.68 16.40
C LEU A 153 14.50 -10.93 15.36
N GLN A 154 14.74 -11.16 14.07
CA GLN A 154 13.96 -10.55 13.00
C GLN A 154 12.46 -10.92 13.07
N SER A 155 12.15 -12.17 13.43
CA SER A 155 10.76 -12.60 13.67
C SER A 155 10.12 -11.86 14.86
N VAL A 156 10.88 -11.63 15.94
CA VAL A 156 10.40 -10.87 17.10
C VAL A 156 10.22 -9.39 16.77
N GLU A 157 11.16 -8.79 16.05
CA GLU A 157 11.08 -7.38 15.64
C GLU A 157 9.87 -7.11 14.76
N THR A 158 9.58 -7.98 13.78
CA THR A 158 8.40 -7.84 12.91
C THR A 158 7.10 -7.98 13.70
N LYS A 159 7.02 -8.94 14.63
CA LYS A 159 5.87 -9.07 15.54
C LYS A 159 5.71 -7.84 16.43
N HIS A 160 6.79 -7.35 17.02
CA HIS A 160 6.78 -6.14 17.85
C HIS A 160 6.35 -4.91 17.05
N ALA A 161 6.85 -4.72 15.83
CA ALA A 161 6.44 -3.64 14.95
C ALA A 161 4.93 -3.70 14.64
N SER A 162 4.39 -4.90 14.34
CA SER A 162 2.96 -5.08 14.10
C SER A 162 2.11 -4.81 15.34
N ALA A 163 2.57 -5.22 16.53
CA ALA A 163 1.89 -4.97 17.80
C ALA A 163 1.91 -3.49 18.17
N LYS A 164 3.05 -2.83 17.99
CA LYS A 164 3.22 -1.39 18.19
C LYS A 164 2.26 -0.60 17.30
N MET A 165 2.17 -0.96 16.01
CA MET A 165 1.23 -0.32 15.08
C MET A 165 -0.22 -0.49 15.53
N LYS A 166 -0.63 -1.69 15.96
CA LYS A 166 -1.99 -1.93 16.50
C LYS A 166 -2.25 -1.08 17.75
N MET A 167 -1.33 -1.07 18.71
CA MET A 167 -1.45 -0.27 19.92
C MET A 167 -1.51 1.23 19.61
N GLU A 168 -0.72 1.73 18.66
CA GLU A 168 -0.77 3.13 18.22
C GLU A 168 -2.13 3.47 17.60
N THR A 169 -2.71 2.58 16.78
CA THR A 169 -4.06 2.79 16.22
C THR A 169 -5.15 2.74 17.28
N GLU A 170 -5.05 1.85 18.26
CA GLU A 170 -5.99 1.80 19.40
C GLU A 170 -5.85 3.04 20.28
N MET A 171 -4.63 3.50 20.52
CA MET A 171 -4.36 4.70 21.30
C MET A 171 -4.90 5.97 20.62
N THR A 172 -4.76 6.11 19.30
CA THR A 172 -5.34 7.24 18.56
C THR A 172 -6.87 7.16 18.56
N ALA A 173 -7.45 5.98 18.39
CA ALA A 173 -8.90 5.78 18.49
C ALA A 173 -9.45 6.15 19.88
N LEU A 174 -8.80 5.71 20.96
CA LEU A 174 -9.18 6.05 22.33
C LEU A 174 -9.03 7.55 22.62
N ARG A 175 -7.95 8.18 22.14
CA ARG A 175 -7.77 9.63 22.26
C ARG A 175 -8.88 10.40 21.55
N GLU A 176 -9.28 9.94 20.38
CA GLU A 176 -10.40 10.52 19.62
C GLU A 176 -11.74 10.32 20.36
N GLN A 177 -11.96 9.15 20.96
CA GLN A 177 -13.13 8.91 21.80
C GLN A 177 -13.16 9.84 23.03
N ILE A 178 -12.02 10.01 23.71
CA ILE A 178 -11.91 10.94 24.84
C ILE A 178 -12.23 12.36 24.38
N ARG A 179 -11.69 12.80 23.24
CA ARG A 179 -11.96 14.13 22.68
C ARG A 179 -13.46 14.33 22.41
N ARG A 180 -14.12 13.35 21.80
CA ARG A 180 -15.57 13.39 21.55
C ARG A 180 -16.38 13.46 22.84
N LEU A 181 -16.01 12.66 23.84
CA LEU A 181 -16.68 12.69 25.14
C LEU A 181 -16.48 14.03 25.84
N GLN A 182 -15.30 14.62 25.76
CA GLN A 182 -15.04 15.97 26.28
C GLN A 182 -15.88 17.03 25.56
N GLU A 183 -15.96 16.98 24.22
CA GLU A 183 -16.84 17.88 23.45
C GLU A 183 -18.32 17.75 23.85
N VAL A 184 -18.80 16.52 24.10
CA VAL A 184 -20.16 16.27 24.58
C VAL A 184 -20.35 16.80 26.00
N ILE A 185 -19.42 16.54 26.92
CA ILE A 185 -19.48 17.06 28.30
C ILE A 185 -19.49 18.59 28.29
N ASP A 186 -18.65 19.24 27.48
CA ASP A 186 -18.62 20.70 27.36
C ASP A 186 -19.90 21.26 26.74
N ALA A 187 -20.53 20.53 25.81
CA ALA A 187 -21.82 20.92 25.25
C ALA A 187 -22.96 20.77 26.27
N GLU A 188 -23.01 19.66 27.01
CA GLU A 188 -23.99 19.45 28.08
C GLU A 188 -23.76 20.39 29.26
N GLY A 189 -22.51 20.71 29.60
CA GLY A 189 -22.15 21.73 30.58
C GLY A 189 -22.69 23.10 30.20
N ARG A 190 -22.47 23.54 28.94
CA ARG A 190 -23.04 24.80 28.42
C ARG A 190 -24.57 24.82 28.45
N LYS A 191 -25.24 23.71 28.09
CA LYS A 191 -26.70 23.59 28.21
C LYS A 191 -27.17 23.64 29.66
N GLY A 192 -26.43 23.00 30.57
CA GLY A 192 -26.70 23.02 32.00
C GLY A 192 -26.57 24.42 32.58
N GLU A 193 -25.52 25.16 32.20
CA GLU A 193 -25.34 26.57 32.55
C GLU A 193 -26.49 27.43 32.00
N GLU A 194 -26.87 27.24 30.73
CA GLU A 194 -27.99 27.96 30.11
C GLU A 194 -29.32 27.68 30.83
N LEU A 195 -29.62 26.42 31.15
CA LEU A 195 -30.80 26.04 31.92
C LEU A 195 -30.75 26.59 33.35
N SER A 196 -29.59 26.57 34.00
CA SER A 196 -29.40 27.17 35.32
C SER A 196 -29.64 28.67 35.31
N MET A 197 -29.17 29.40 34.27
CA MET A 197 -29.47 30.82 34.10
C MET A 197 -30.96 31.06 33.84
N ARG A 198 -31.62 30.19 33.06
CA ARG A 198 -33.07 30.28 32.83
C ARG A 198 -33.87 30.02 34.11
N LEU A 199 -33.47 29.04 34.91
CA LEU A 199 -34.08 28.77 36.21
C LEU A 199 -33.87 29.94 37.18
N ALA A 200 -32.65 30.47 37.29
CA ALA A 200 -32.37 31.66 38.10
C ALA A 200 -33.20 32.88 37.64
N ASN A 201 -33.43 33.04 36.33
CA ASN A 201 -34.31 34.09 35.80
C ASN A 201 -35.81 33.78 35.98
N SER A 202 -36.20 32.50 36.03
CA SER A 202 -37.59 32.06 36.22
C SER A 202 -38.03 32.12 37.69
N GLU A 203 -37.14 31.79 38.63
CA GLU A 203 -37.36 31.97 40.08
C GLU A 203 -37.56 33.45 40.46
N ALA A 204 -37.12 34.38 39.61
CA ALA A 204 -37.33 35.81 39.80
C ALA A 204 -38.72 36.31 39.34
N GLY A 205 -39.62 35.50 38.76
CA GLY A 205 -40.91 36.03 38.30
C GLY A 205 -42.04 35.08 37.86
N GLY A 206 -41.86 33.76 37.85
CA GLY A 206 -42.83 32.84 37.21
C GLY A 206 -43.79 32.03 38.10
N GLU A 207 -43.48 31.83 39.39
CA GLU A 207 -44.32 31.00 40.27
C GLU A 207 -45.69 31.65 40.54
N ASP A 208 -45.72 32.97 40.60
CA ASP A 208 -46.91 33.70 41.03
C ASP A 208 -47.98 33.86 39.93
N GLU A 209 -47.62 33.75 38.64
CA GLU A 209 -48.59 33.73 37.52
C GLU A 209 -49.20 32.34 37.31
N THR A 210 -48.37 31.29 37.29
CA THR A 210 -48.86 29.91 37.11
C THR A 210 -49.74 29.46 38.27
N GLU A 211 -49.44 29.89 39.51
CA GLU A 211 -50.29 29.63 40.67
C GLU A 211 -51.64 30.38 40.57
N LYS A 212 -51.68 31.59 40.00
CA LYS A 212 -52.93 32.33 39.75
C LYS A 212 -53.79 31.64 38.71
N GLU A 213 -53.21 31.17 37.62
CA GLU A 213 -53.93 30.42 36.58
C GLU A 213 -54.51 29.11 37.13
N LEU A 214 -53.74 28.37 37.95
CA LEU A 214 -54.21 27.14 38.57
C LEU A 214 -55.37 27.37 39.55
N LYS A 215 -55.32 28.47 40.31
CA LYS A 215 -56.41 28.90 41.21
C LYS A 215 -57.66 29.29 40.42
N GLU A 216 -57.51 30.01 39.32
CA GLU A 216 -58.64 30.38 38.47
C GLU A 216 -59.29 29.16 37.80
N LEU A 217 -58.49 28.21 37.32
CA LEU A 217 -58.98 26.96 36.75
C LEU A 217 -59.76 26.15 37.80
N THR A 218 -59.20 26.01 38.99
CA THR A 218 -59.86 25.32 40.13
C THR A 218 -61.21 25.95 40.45
N ARG A 219 -61.30 27.29 40.43
CA ARG A 219 -62.54 28.03 40.66
C ARG A 219 -63.59 27.72 39.59
N ARG A 220 -63.23 27.76 38.31
CA ARG A 220 -64.18 27.48 37.20
C ARG A 220 -64.66 26.03 37.21
N VAL A 221 -63.77 25.08 37.48
CA VAL A 221 -64.17 23.66 37.59
C VAL A 221 -65.15 23.44 38.73
N THR A 222 -64.95 24.15 39.85
CA THR A 222 -65.88 24.10 40.99
C THR A 222 -67.26 24.64 40.64
N GLU A 223 -67.32 25.75 39.89
CA GLU A 223 -68.60 26.33 39.41
C GLU A 223 -69.38 25.31 38.55
N VAL A 224 -68.71 24.70 37.57
CA VAL A 224 -69.34 23.69 36.70
C VAL A 224 -69.75 22.45 37.49
N TYR A 225 -68.96 22.02 38.48
CA TYR A 225 -69.29 20.87 39.31
C TYR A 225 -70.60 21.07 40.10
N VAL A 226 -70.79 22.26 40.66
CA VAL A 226 -72.04 22.63 41.36
C VAL A 226 -73.20 22.77 40.38
N ASP A 227 -72.99 23.39 39.21
CA ASP A 227 -74.01 23.52 38.16
C ASP A 227 -74.48 22.16 37.61
N CYS A 228 -73.59 21.17 37.58
CA CYS A 228 -73.93 19.78 37.24
C CYS A 228 -74.79 19.07 38.30
N GLY A 229 -75.05 19.71 39.45
CA GLY A 229 -75.91 19.20 40.52
C GLY A 229 -75.20 18.38 41.59
N PHE A 230 -73.88 18.48 41.70
CA PHE A 230 -73.10 17.86 42.76
C PHE A 230 -72.90 18.80 43.95
N ASP A 231 -72.88 18.25 45.17
CA ASP A 231 -72.54 19.01 46.37
C ASP A 231 -71.02 19.24 46.43
N HIS A 232 -70.61 20.50 46.58
CA HIS A 232 -69.19 20.83 46.71
C HIS A 232 -68.65 20.42 48.08
N ASP A 233 -67.81 19.38 48.10
CA ASP A 233 -67.00 19.00 49.27
C ASP A 233 -65.54 19.46 49.04
N PRO A 234 -64.97 20.30 49.92
CA PRO A 234 -63.59 20.78 49.83
C PRO A 234 -62.52 19.67 49.82
N SER A 235 -62.86 18.44 50.19
CA SER A 235 -61.95 17.29 50.15
C SER A 235 -61.81 16.65 48.76
N ILE A 236 -62.69 16.99 47.81
CA ILE A 236 -62.67 16.45 46.45
C ILE A 236 -61.64 17.22 45.60
N SER A 237 -60.70 16.49 45.01
CA SER A 237 -59.69 17.08 44.12
C SER A 237 -60.32 17.59 42.82
N VAL A 238 -59.72 18.61 42.19
CA VAL A 238 -60.13 19.11 40.86
C VAL A 238 -60.19 18.00 39.81
N LEU A 239 -59.24 17.06 39.86
CA LEU A 239 -59.25 15.89 38.99
C LEU A 239 -60.46 14.99 39.23
N GLN A 240 -60.84 14.77 40.50
CA GLN A 240 -62.02 13.98 40.86
C GLN A 240 -63.33 14.69 40.49
N MET A 241 -63.40 16.03 40.62
CA MET A 241 -64.53 16.83 40.15
C MET A 241 -64.72 16.66 38.63
N LEU A 242 -63.64 16.73 37.86
CA LEU A 242 -63.68 16.53 36.40
C LEU A 242 -64.10 15.11 36.03
N THR A 243 -63.59 14.07 36.68
CA THR A 243 -64.01 12.68 36.44
C THR A 243 -65.50 12.45 36.73
N ASN A 244 -66.03 13.08 37.77
CA ASN A 244 -67.46 13.00 38.11
C ASN A 244 -68.33 13.73 37.07
N ILE A 245 -67.89 14.89 36.58
CA ILE A 245 -68.57 15.61 35.48
C ILE A 245 -68.56 14.74 34.23
N GLU A 246 -67.42 14.15 33.87
CA GLU A 246 -67.27 13.28 32.72
C GLU A 246 -68.22 12.07 32.80
N SER A 247 -68.26 11.38 33.94
CA SER A 247 -69.18 10.27 34.18
C SER A 247 -70.65 10.69 34.01
N LYS A 248 -71.01 11.89 34.48
CA LYS A 248 -72.37 12.42 34.33
C LYS A 248 -72.71 12.76 32.89
N MET A 249 -71.74 13.28 32.14
CA MET A 249 -71.90 13.54 30.70
C MET A 249 -72.10 12.23 29.94
N GLU A 250 -71.33 11.18 30.26
CA GLU A 250 -71.52 9.84 29.66
C GLU A 250 -72.90 9.25 29.97
N GLU A 251 -73.41 9.38 31.19
CA GLU A 251 -74.78 8.99 31.53
C GLU A 251 -75.82 9.72 30.67
N TYR A 252 -75.68 11.04 30.49
CA TYR A 252 -76.58 11.82 29.65
C TYR A 252 -76.47 11.43 28.18
N PHE A 253 -75.28 11.19 27.65
CA PHE A 253 -75.11 10.73 26.28
C PHE A 253 -75.73 9.35 26.07
N ALA A 254 -75.52 8.40 26.98
CA ALA A 254 -76.15 7.09 26.92
C ALA A 254 -77.69 7.17 27.02
N ALA A 255 -78.23 8.14 27.77
CA ALA A 255 -79.66 8.40 27.81
C ALA A 255 -80.18 9.02 26.50
N ILE A 256 -79.39 9.92 25.88
CA ILE A 256 -79.72 10.54 24.59
C ILE A 256 -79.71 9.50 23.46
N GLU A 257 -78.72 8.61 23.41
CA GLU A 257 -78.64 7.55 22.39
C GLU A 257 -79.83 6.57 22.45
N LYS A 258 -80.40 6.35 23.64
CA LYS A 258 -81.56 5.48 23.84
C LYS A 258 -82.90 6.16 23.53
N MET A 259 -82.93 7.46 23.23
CA MET A 259 -84.18 8.14 22.92
C MET A 259 -84.74 7.72 21.55
N PRO A 260 -86.04 7.42 21.44
CA PRO A 260 -86.67 7.10 20.16
C PRO A 260 -86.53 8.24 19.15
N ALA A 261 -86.09 7.92 17.93
CA ALA A 261 -85.88 8.90 16.85
C ALA A 261 -87.14 9.75 16.54
N ASP A 262 -88.33 9.18 16.68
CA ASP A 262 -89.60 9.89 16.46
C ASP A 262 -89.83 11.01 17.50
N MET A 263 -89.51 10.76 18.77
CA MET A 263 -89.61 11.78 19.83
C MET A 263 -88.59 12.90 19.64
N VAL A 264 -87.38 12.56 19.19
CA VAL A 264 -86.33 13.55 18.88
C VAL A 264 -86.76 14.43 17.72
N ALA A 265 -87.29 13.86 16.64
CA ALA A 265 -87.79 14.61 15.49
C ALA A 265 -88.95 15.57 15.86
N ASP A 266 -89.86 15.12 16.74
CA ASP A 266 -90.95 15.96 17.22
C ASP A 266 -90.46 17.12 18.12
N LEU A 267 -89.51 16.85 19.01
CA LEU A 267 -88.87 17.87 19.86
C LEU A 267 -88.05 18.87 19.04
N GLU A 268 -87.30 18.42 18.03
CA GLU A 268 -86.59 19.29 17.08
C GLU A 268 -87.57 20.19 16.34
N LYS A 269 -88.68 19.63 15.85
CA LYS A 269 -89.74 20.40 15.18
C LYS A 269 -90.37 21.43 16.12
N GLN A 270 -90.52 21.12 17.41
CA GLN A 270 -91.01 22.07 18.43
C GLN A 270 -89.98 23.18 18.72
N LYS A 271 -88.71 22.83 18.96
CA LYS A 271 -87.63 23.79 19.19
C LYS A 271 -87.39 24.68 17.98
N GLU A 272 -87.46 24.14 16.77
CA GLU A 272 -87.35 24.91 15.52
C GLU A 272 -88.55 25.85 15.33
N LYS A 273 -89.77 25.41 15.68
CA LYS A 273 -90.95 26.30 15.72
C LYS A 273 -90.78 27.43 16.74
N GLU A 274 -90.29 27.12 17.94
CA GLU A 274 -90.00 28.09 19.00
C GLU A 274 -88.94 29.11 18.56
N ARG A 275 -87.81 28.65 18.01
CA ARG A 275 -86.75 29.52 17.47
C ARG A 275 -87.29 30.44 16.39
N ARG A 276 -88.09 29.91 15.46
CA ARG A 276 -88.78 30.71 14.41
C ARG A 276 -89.83 31.65 14.99
N ARG A 277 -90.47 31.32 16.11
CA ARG A 277 -91.42 32.21 16.81
C ARG A 277 -90.67 33.36 17.47
N LEU A 278 -89.65 33.06 18.27
CA LEU A 278 -88.81 34.07 18.93
C LEU A 278 -88.15 35.02 17.92
N ALA A 279 -87.59 34.50 16.82
CA ALA A 279 -87.02 35.33 15.77
C ALA A 279 -88.06 36.25 15.09
N ARG A 280 -89.30 35.77 14.90
CA ARG A 280 -90.40 36.59 14.36
C ARG A 280 -90.86 37.64 15.36
N GLU A 281 -91.06 37.26 16.61
CA GLU A 281 -91.44 38.17 17.69
C GLU A 281 -90.39 39.27 17.86
N GLU A 282 -89.11 38.90 17.90
CA GLU A 282 -88.02 39.86 18.00
C GLU A 282 -87.97 40.81 16.79
N LYS A 283 -88.12 40.29 15.57
CA LYS A 283 -88.18 41.11 14.36
C LYS A 283 -89.38 42.07 14.37
N THR A 284 -90.56 41.61 14.78
CA THR A 284 -91.74 42.48 14.92
C THR A 284 -91.56 43.52 16.01
N ARG A 285 -90.91 43.17 17.13
CA ARG A 285 -90.58 44.09 18.22
C ARG A 285 -89.59 45.17 17.77
N GLN A 286 -88.55 44.79 17.02
CA GLN A 286 -87.58 45.71 16.43
C GLN A 286 -88.27 46.67 15.44
N GLN A 287 -89.12 46.16 14.54
CA GLN A 287 -89.87 46.99 13.60
C GLN A 287 -90.81 47.97 14.32
N LYS A 288 -91.52 47.52 15.37
CA LYS A 288 -92.39 48.37 16.18
C LYS A 288 -91.60 49.43 16.94
N ALA A 289 -90.47 49.08 17.55
CA ALA A 289 -89.59 50.04 18.24
C ALA A 289 -89.02 51.08 17.27
N GLU A 290 -88.64 50.67 16.05
CA GLU A 290 -88.15 51.59 15.03
C GLU A 290 -89.28 52.52 14.52
N GLN A 291 -90.49 51.99 14.30
CA GLN A 291 -91.67 52.79 13.96
C GLN A 291 -92.03 53.79 15.07
N GLU A 292 -92.03 53.36 16.34
CA GLU A 292 -92.26 54.21 17.51
C GLU A 292 -91.20 55.31 17.62
N LEU A 293 -89.92 54.98 17.42
CA LEU A 293 -88.83 55.95 17.47
C LEU A 293 -88.91 56.96 16.32
N ARG A 294 -89.27 56.51 15.12
CA ARG A 294 -89.57 57.40 13.97
C ARG A 294 -90.77 58.29 14.26
N PHE A 295 -91.84 57.75 14.83
CA PHE A 295 -93.04 58.48 15.22
C PHE A 295 -92.71 59.54 16.28
N GLN A 296 -92.00 59.18 17.35
CA GLN A 296 -91.55 60.12 18.38
C GLN A 296 -90.61 61.19 17.84
N ARG A 297 -89.69 60.83 16.93
CA ARG A 297 -88.80 61.80 16.27
C ARG A 297 -89.58 62.76 15.37
N SER A 298 -90.65 62.29 14.72
CA SER A 298 -91.55 63.15 13.95
C SER A 298 -92.37 64.06 14.87
N LEU A 299 -92.90 63.53 15.98
CA LEU A 299 -93.65 64.29 16.98
C LEU A 299 -92.79 65.35 17.68
N SER A 300 -91.54 65.04 18.04
CA SER A 300 -90.61 65.98 18.67
C SER A 300 -90.16 67.07 17.70
N ARG A 301 -89.96 66.75 16.41
CA ARG A 301 -89.76 67.76 15.36
C ARG A 301 -90.98 68.68 15.21
N ALA A 302 -92.19 68.13 15.27
CA ALA A 302 -93.42 68.92 15.20
C ALA A 302 -93.62 69.82 16.44
N ARG A 303 -93.19 69.37 17.62
CA ARG A 303 -93.28 70.12 18.88
C ARG A 303 -92.12 71.10 19.11
N ALA A 304 -91.01 70.96 18.40
CA ALA A 304 -89.87 71.85 18.55
C ALA A 304 -90.23 73.27 18.09
N PRO A 305 -90.02 74.30 18.94
CA PRO A 305 -90.34 75.67 18.58
C PRO A 305 -89.49 76.11 17.39
N ALA A 306 -90.14 76.67 16.36
CA ALA A 306 -89.46 77.12 15.14
C ALA A 306 -88.41 78.19 15.46
N HIS A 307 -87.14 77.86 15.29
CA HIS A 307 -86.03 78.80 15.52
C HIS A 307 -86.08 79.96 14.51
N LYS A 308 -86.45 81.16 14.98
CA LYS A 308 -86.45 82.38 14.17
C LYS A 308 -85.03 82.91 14.06
N LYS A 309 -84.44 82.87 12.87
CA LYS A 309 -83.13 83.48 12.59
C LYS A 309 -83.27 85.01 12.67
N THR A 310 -82.64 85.63 13.67
CA THR A 310 -82.57 87.08 13.82
C THR A 310 -81.41 87.65 13.01
N GLY A 311 -81.70 88.64 12.16
CA GLY A 311 -80.71 89.33 11.34
C GLY A 311 -80.75 88.95 9.86
N LYS A 312 -80.70 89.96 8.99
CA LYS A 312 -80.73 89.80 7.52
C LYS A 312 -79.51 88.97 7.08
N PRO A 313 -79.71 87.75 6.56
CA PRO A 313 -78.61 86.87 6.14
C PRO A 313 -77.79 87.53 5.03
N VAL A 314 -76.48 87.52 5.20
CA VAL A 314 -75.53 88.04 4.20
C VAL A 314 -75.63 87.18 2.95
N MET A 315 -76.16 87.77 1.88
CA MET A 315 -76.27 87.17 0.55
C MET A 315 -74.88 87.13 -0.09
N PHE A 316 -74.16 86.04 0.12
CA PHE A 316 -72.94 85.77 -0.64
C PHE A 316 -73.29 85.55 -2.12
N ARG A 317 -72.76 86.41 -3.00
CA ARG A 317 -72.86 86.28 -4.44
C ARG A 317 -72.14 85.01 -4.91
N SER A 318 -72.68 84.34 -5.92
CA SER A 318 -72.26 83.04 -6.45
C SER A 318 -70.74 82.92 -6.64
N ARG A 319 -70.08 82.11 -5.80
CA ARG A 319 -68.81 81.48 -6.17
C ARG A 319 -69.15 80.17 -6.89
N LEU A 320 -68.68 80.02 -8.12
CA LEU A 320 -68.62 78.74 -8.83
C LEU A 320 -67.92 77.72 -7.93
N GLN A 321 -68.53 76.56 -7.71
CA GLN A 321 -67.91 75.49 -6.95
C GLN A 321 -66.67 74.99 -7.71
N PRO A 322 -65.48 74.94 -7.09
CA PRO A 322 -64.36 74.24 -7.69
C PRO A 322 -64.75 72.78 -7.92
N LYS A 323 -64.44 72.25 -9.11
CA LYS A 323 -64.60 70.83 -9.44
C LYS A 323 -63.93 70.02 -8.32
N LYS A 324 -64.71 69.19 -7.63
CA LYS A 324 -64.16 68.12 -6.78
C LYS A 324 -63.37 67.19 -7.70
N ILE A 325 -62.06 67.25 -7.58
CA ILE A 325 -61.18 66.15 -7.95
C ILE A 325 -61.61 65.00 -7.03
N VAL A 326 -62.13 63.92 -7.62
CA VAL A 326 -62.39 62.70 -6.88
C VAL A 326 -61.01 62.13 -6.55
N HIS A 327 -60.57 62.29 -5.31
CA HIS A 327 -59.64 61.31 -4.74
C HIS A 327 -60.46 60.04 -4.56
N THR A 328 -60.28 59.08 -5.45
CA THR A 328 -60.49 57.67 -5.15
C THR A 328 -59.41 57.31 -4.15
N GLU A 329 -59.73 57.40 -2.86
CA GLU A 329 -59.01 56.61 -1.87
C GLU A 329 -59.54 55.19 -2.05
N ASP A 330 -58.75 54.38 -2.77
CA ASP A 330 -58.94 52.95 -2.95
C ASP A 330 -58.72 52.23 -1.60
N ASP A 331 -59.70 52.37 -0.70
CA ASP A 331 -59.73 51.68 0.60
C ASP A 331 -60.20 50.21 0.50
N GLU A 332 -60.42 49.68 -0.71
CA GLU A 332 -60.76 48.27 -0.93
C GLU A 332 -59.54 47.35 -1.15
N ASN A 333 -58.32 47.89 -1.22
CA ASN A 333 -57.10 47.07 -1.44
C ASN A 333 -56.41 46.60 -0.15
N THR A 334 -56.80 47.12 1.03
CA THR A 334 -56.19 46.76 2.32
C THR A 334 -56.91 45.59 2.99
N THR A 335 -58.19 45.38 2.68
CA THR A 335 -59.02 44.26 3.17
C THR A 335 -58.78 42.98 2.36
N ASN A 336 -58.72 43.08 1.03
CA ASN A 336 -58.43 41.94 0.16
C ASN A 336 -57.02 41.36 0.34
N ALA A 337 -56.02 42.19 0.67
CA ALA A 337 -54.65 41.72 0.93
C ALA A 337 -54.56 40.88 2.22
N LYS A 338 -55.31 41.25 3.26
CA LYS A 338 -55.38 40.49 4.52
C LYS A 338 -56.16 39.18 4.38
N GLU A 339 -57.25 39.19 3.62
CA GLU A 339 -58.02 37.97 3.35
C GLU A 339 -57.25 36.96 2.48
N LEU A 340 -56.36 37.41 1.59
CA LEU A 340 -55.48 36.55 0.79
C LEU A 340 -54.34 35.93 1.62
N GLU A 341 -53.79 36.68 2.58
CA GLU A 341 -52.76 36.18 3.52
C GLU A 341 -53.33 35.10 4.45
N GLU A 342 -54.54 35.30 4.99
CA GLU A 342 -55.23 34.29 5.81
C GLU A 342 -55.60 33.02 5.03
N PHE A 343 -55.90 33.14 3.73
CA PHE A 343 -56.20 32.00 2.87
C PHE A 343 -54.96 31.14 2.58
N LEU A 344 -53.81 31.75 2.30
CA LEU A 344 -52.56 31.03 2.02
C LEU A 344 -51.97 30.34 3.26
N ALA A 345 -52.20 30.88 4.46
CA ALA A 345 -51.72 30.28 5.71
C ALA A 345 -52.48 29.01 6.14
N ARG A 346 -53.66 28.74 5.56
CA ARG A 346 -54.48 27.55 5.90
C ARG A 346 -54.20 26.32 5.04
N GLN A 347 -53.32 26.41 4.05
CA GLN A 347 -52.93 25.29 3.19
C GLN A 347 -51.41 25.11 3.15
N TYR A 348 -50.82 24.77 4.30
CA TYR A 348 -49.65 23.87 4.43
C TYR A 348 -49.60 23.29 5.84
#